data_AF-A0A1L9PC60-F1
#
_entry.id   AF-A0A1L9PC60-F1
#
_cell.length_a   1.000
_cell.length_b   1.000
_cell.length_c   1.000
_cell.angle_alpha   90.00
_cell.angle_beta   90.00
_cell.angle_gamma   90.00
#
_symmetry.space_group_name_H-M   'P 1'
#
loop_
_entity.id
_entity.type
_entity.pdbx_description
1 polymer ?
#
loop_
_entity_poly.entity_id
_entity_poly.type
_entity_poly.pdbx_seq_one_letter_code
_entity_poly.pdbx_strand_id
1 'polypeptide(L)'
;MREGCPNCDNVLGLRGNNDNIQECTSQVFEGLITVNEPMTSWVARWQRLDSYVAGTYAVKVTGSLPNEVIGHLEDAGIKYIPRDGSQVEEEG
;
A
#
# COMPACT_ATOMS: atom_id res chain seq x y z
N MET A 1 3.83 7.98 -12.14
CA MET A 1 3.32 6.65 -12.57
C MET A 1 2.39 6.84 -13.75
N ARG A 2 2.74 6.36 -14.97
CA ARG A 2 1.85 6.51 -16.13
C ARG A 2 0.64 5.58 -16.10
N GLU A 3 0.78 4.42 -15.47
CA GLU A 3 -0.25 3.37 -15.47
C GLU A 3 -1.08 3.31 -14.18
N GLY A 4 -0.78 4.15 -13.18
CA GLY A 4 -1.41 4.09 -11.85
C GLY A 4 -0.83 2.97 -10.97
N CYS A 5 -1.49 2.68 -9.85
CA CYS A 5 -1.12 1.57 -8.97
C CYS A 5 -1.87 0.29 -9.37
N PRO A 6 -1.19 -0.81 -9.74
CA PRO A 6 -1.87 -2.03 -10.18
C PRO A 6 -2.77 -2.68 -9.11
N ASN A 7 -2.59 -2.32 -7.83
CA ASN A 7 -3.37 -2.88 -6.72
C ASN A 7 -4.49 -1.94 -6.23
N CYS A 8 -4.39 -0.64 -6.50
CA CYS A 8 -5.21 0.37 -5.81
C CYS A 8 -5.79 1.46 -6.73
N ASP A 9 -5.50 1.46 -8.04
CA ASP A 9 -5.89 2.56 -8.93
C ASP A 9 -7.41 2.76 -9.02
N ASN A 10 -8.18 1.68 -8.83
CA ASN A 10 -9.64 1.71 -8.79
C ASN A 10 -10.21 2.55 -7.63
N VAL A 11 -9.42 2.81 -6.59
CA VAL A 11 -9.85 3.55 -5.40
C VAL A 11 -9.02 4.80 -5.12
N LEU A 12 -7.75 4.81 -5.53
CA LEU A 12 -6.86 5.96 -5.35
C LEU A 12 -6.77 6.88 -6.58
N GLY A 13 -7.15 6.41 -7.77
CA GLY A 13 -7.18 7.23 -8.99
C GLY A 13 -5.82 7.87 -9.34
N LEU A 14 -4.73 7.10 -9.30
CA LEU A 14 -3.37 7.62 -9.45
C LEU A 14 -2.98 7.81 -10.92
N ARG A 15 -3.60 7.08 -11.84
CA ARG A 15 -3.28 7.14 -13.27
C ARG A 15 -3.48 8.56 -13.82
N GLY A 16 -2.38 9.19 -14.23
CA GLY A 16 -2.39 10.53 -14.81
C GLY A 16 -2.63 11.66 -13.81
N ASN A 17 -2.75 11.38 -12.51
CA ASN A 17 -3.02 12.36 -11.47
C ASN A 17 -1.78 12.55 -10.57
N ASN A 18 -1.03 13.62 -10.82
CA ASN A 18 0.22 13.88 -10.09
C ASN A 18 -0.01 14.25 -8.61
N ASP A 19 -1.11 14.93 -8.30
CA ASP A 19 -1.41 15.36 -6.94
C ASP A 19 -1.72 14.14 -6.08
N ASN A 20 -2.59 13.24 -6.55
CA ASN A 20 -2.86 11.98 -5.86
C ASN A 20 -1.60 11.10 -5.74
N ILE A 21 -0.70 11.11 -6.74
CA ILE A 21 0.58 10.39 -6.65
C ILE A 21 1.42 10.95 -5.50
N GLN A 22 1.54 12.28 -5.38
CA GLN A 22 2.34 12.89 -4.32
C GLN A 22 1.76 12.64 -2.92
N GLU A 23 0.44 12.62 -2.79
CA GLU A 23 -0.23 12.43 -1.51
C GLU A 23 -0.36 10.96 -1.08
N CYS A 24 -0.54 10.05 -2.04
CA CYS A 24 -0.79 8.63 -1.77
C CYS A 24 0.45 7.73 -1.89
N THR A 25 1.62 8.29 -2.21
CA THR A 25 2.89 7.55 -2.29
C THR A 25 3.99 8.25 -1.51
N SER A 26 4.99 7.49 -1.05
CA SER A 26 6.12 8.04 -0.31
C SER A 26 7.43 7.65 -0.96
N GLN A 27 8.36 8.59 -1.02
CA GLN A 27 9.75 8.34 -1.43
C GLN A 27 10.60 7.79 -0.28
N VAL A 28 10.08 7.82 0.95
CA VAL A 28 10.79 7.37 2.15
C VAL A 28 10.23 6.01 2.55
N PHE A 29 11.01 4.98 2.30
CA PHE A 29 10.66 3.59 2.62
C PHE A 29 11.92 2.81 3.01
N GLU A 30 11.73 1.72 3.74
CA GLU A 30 12.80 0.84 4.21
C GLU A 30 12.50 -0.60 3.82
N GLY A 31 13.57 -1.32 3.43
CA GLY A 31 13.52 -2.72 3.04
C GLY A 31 12.82 -2.90 1.69
N LEU A 32 13.30 -3.87 0.91
CA LEU A 32 12.75 -4.16 -0.42
C LEU A 32 12.52 -5.66 -0.54
N ILE A 33 11.31 -6.03 -0.92
CA ILE A 33 10.88 -7.41 -1.11
C ILE A 33 10.44 -7.56 -2.56
N THR A 34 10.95 -8.60 -3.23
CA THR A 34 10.38 -9.05 -4.50
C THR A 34 9.45 -10.23 -4.23
N VAL A 35 8.19 -10.10 -4.62
CA VAL A 35 7.15 -11.12 -4.44
C VAL A 35 6.80 -11.68 -5.81
N ASN A 36 7.06 -12.98 -6.03
CA ASN A 36 6.70 -13.68 -7.27
C ASN A 36 5.35 -14.41 -7.16
N GLU A 37 5.11 -15.08 -6.03
CA GLU A 37 3.88 -15.83 -5.76
C GLU A 37 3.23 -15.35 -4.45
N PRO A 38 2.42 -14.28 -4.51
CA PRO A 38 1.83 -13.65 -3.32
C PRO A 38 0.99 -14.61 -2.46
N MET A 39 0.13 -15.41 -3.10
CA MET A 39 -0.82 -16.30 -2.42
C MET A 39 -0.15 -17.41 -1.60
N THR A 40 1.04 -17.87 -1.99
CA THR A 40 1.74 -19.01 -1.36
C THR A 40 2.88 -18.56 -0.45
N SER A 41 3.37 -17.34 -0.63
CA SER A 41 4.50 -16.79 0.13
C SER A 41 4.11 -16.46 1.58
N TRP A 42 4.83 -17.04 2.54
CA TRP A 42 4.72 -16.65 3.95
C TRP A 42 5.10 -15.18 4.16
N VAL A 43 6.15 -14.69 3.49
CA VAL A 43 6.58 -13.29 3.57
C VAL A 43 5.49 -12.35 3.05
N ALA A 44 4.81 -12.70 1.96
CA ALA A 44 3.72 -11.88 1.42
C ALA A 44 2.52 -11.83 2.38
N ARG A 45 2.12 -12.98 2.95
CA ARG A 45 1.06 -13.03 3.97
C ARG A 45 1.40 -12.20 5.21
N TRP A 46 2.64 -12.31 5.71
CA TRP A 46 3.10 -11.51 6.84
C TRP A 46 3.01 -10.01 6.54
N GLN A 47 3.32 -9.61 5.31
CA GLN A 47 3.25 -8.22 4.85
C GLN A 47 1.85 -7.78 4.35
N ARG A 48 0.83 -8.64 4.47
CA ARG A 48 -0.54 -8.39 3.97
C ARG A 48 -0.54 -8.03 2.47
N LEU A 49 0.22 -8.79 1.68
CA LEU A 49 0.39 -8.66 0.23
C LEU A 49 -0.12 -9.88 -0.53
N ASP A 50 -0.70 -10.87 0.14
CA ASP A 50 -1.09 -12.15 -0.43
C ASP A 50 -2.20 -12.03 -1.50
N SER A 51 -3.00 -10.97 -1.48
CA SER A 51 -3.99 -10.65 -2.51
C SER A 51 -3.51 -9.68 -3.60
N TYR A 52 -2.23 -9.26 -3.57
CA TYR A 52 -1.67 -8.27 -4.47
C TYR A 52 -1.03 -8.95 -5.69
N VAL A 53 -0.69 -8.18 -6.73
CA VAL A 53 0.05 -8.70 -7.89
C VAL A 53 1.51 -9.05 -7.56
N ALA A 54 2.17 -9.85 -8.40
CA ALA A 54 3.61 -10.03 -8.30
C ALA A 54 4.35 -8.71 -8.57
N GLY A 55 5.44 -8.44 -7.84
CA GLY A 55 6.18 -7.19 -7.99
C GLY A 55 7.12 -6.88 -6.83
N THR A 56 7.58 -5.63 -6.80
CA THR A 56 8.48 -5.11 -5.77
C THR A 56 7.72 -4.25 -4.76
N TYR A 57 7.93 -4.55 -3.49
CA TYR A 57 7.26 -3.93 -2.35
C TYR A 57 8.27 -3.46 -1.31
N ALA A 58 7.88 -2.47 -0.49
CA ALA A 58 8.65 -2.05 0.67
C ALA A 58 8.26 -2.86 1.93
N VAL A 59 9.20 -3.04 2.86
CA VAL A 59 8.90 -3.62 4.19
C VAL A 59 8.15 -2.60 5.04
N LYS A 60 8.58 -1.33 4.99
CA LYS A 60 7.99 -0.22 5.72
C LYS A 60 7.95 1.02 4.83
N VAL A 61 6.86 1.77 4.88
CA VAL A 61 6.66 3.02 4.15
C VAL A 61 6.42 4.12 5.17
N THR A 62 7.24 5.17 5.16
CA THR A 62 7.06 6.30 6.07
C THR A 62 5.95 7.20 5.58
N GLY A 63 5.01 7.52 6.48
CA GLY A 63 3.86 8.38 6.23
C GLY A 63 2.53 7.62 6.28
N SER A 64 1.44 8.38 6.30
CA SER A 64 0.08 7.86 6.23
C SER A 64 -0.69 8.55 5.11
N LEU A 65 -1.69 7.86 4.56
CA LEU A 65 -2.63 8.51 3.63
C LEU A 65 -3.34 9.68 4.32
N PRO A 66 -3.70 10.75 3.58
CA PRO A 66 -4.54 11.82 4.11
C PRO A 66 -5.88 11.30 4.63
N ASN A 67 -6.41 11.91 5.69
CA ASN A 67 -7.68 11.49 6.30
C ASN A 67 -8.85 11.48 5.31
N GLU A 68 -8.87 12.40 4.35
CA GLU A 68 -9.88 12.44 3.29
C GLU A 68 -9.82 11.19 2.40
N VAL A 69 -8.62 10.78 1.98
CA VAL A 69 -8.40 9.56 1.21
C VAL A 69 -8.80 8.33 2.02
N ILE A 70 -8.50 8.31 3.31
CA ILE A 70 -8.91 7.22 4.22
C ILE A 70 -10.45 7.14 4.29
N GLY A 71 -11.14 8.27 4.46
CA GLY A 71 -12.61 8.31 4.45
C GLY A 71 -13.20 7.74 3.16
N HIS A 72 -12.63 8.09 2.00
CA HIS A 72 -13.07 7.53 0.72
C HIS A 72 -12.84 6.01 0.60
N LEU A 73 -11.74 5.49 1.17
CA LEU A 73 -11.50 4.05 1.22
C LEU A 73 -12.54 3.34 2.10
N GLU A 74 -12.86 3.92 3.26
CA GLU A 74 -13.85 3.36 4.19
C GLU A 74 -15.26 3.36 3.60
N ASP A 75 -15.66 4.43 2.91
CA ASP A 75 -16.92 4.50 2.17
C ASP A 75 -17.01 3.43 1.07
N ALA A 76 -15.86 3.05 0.48
CA ALA A 76 -15.74 1.95 -0.47
C ALA A 76 -15.62 0.56 0.19
N GLY A 77 -15.73 0.48 1.52
CA GLY A 77 -15.64 -0.77 2.30
C GLY A 77 -14.21 -1.29 2.49
N ILE A 78 -13.19 -0.45 2.30
CA ILE A 78 -11.78 -0.81 2.40
C ILE A 78 -11.21 -0.26 3.70
N LYS A 79 -10.82 -1.16 4.59
CA LYS A 79 -10.11 -0.79 5.83
C LYS A 79 -8.68 -0.34 5.49
N TYR A 80 -8.36 0.91 5.79
CA TYR A 80 -6.98 1.39 5.71
C TYR A 80 -6.14 0.82 6.87
N ILE A 81 -4.94 0.35 6.53
CA ILE A 81 -3.96 -0.17 7.48
C ILE A 81 -2.63 0.52 7.16
N PRO A 82 -2.06 1.31 8.10
CA PRO A 82 -0.77 1.95 7.91
C PRO A 82 0.33 0.93 7.61
N ARG A 83 1.22 1.28 6.68
CA ARG A 83 2.40 0.47 6.29
C ARG A 83 3.70 0.98 6.90
N ASP A 84 3.60 1.81 7.93
CA ASP A 84 4.73 2.44 8.63
C ASP A 84 5.21 1.64 9.85
N GLY A 85 4.62 0.47 10.11
CA GLY A 85 4.98 -0.40 11.22
C GLY A 85 4.27 -0.10 12.54
N SER A 86 3.47 0.98 12.64
CA SER A 86 2.74 1.34 13.86
C SER A 86 1.80 0.23 14.37
N GLN A 87 1.17 -0.52 13.47
CA GLN A 87 0.30 -1.65 13.82
C GLN A 87 1.03 -2.87 14.39
N VAL A 88 2.31 -3.08 14.04
CA VAL A 88 3.06 -4.26 14.50
C VAL A 88 3.49 -4.09 15.97
N GLU A 89 3.66 -2.85 16.43
CA GLU A 89 4.03 -2.53 17.81
C GLU A 89 2.88 -2.74 18.80
N GLU A 90 1.62 -2.68 18.37
CA GLU A 90 0.43 -2.87 19.23
C GLU A 90 0.09 -4.35 19.48
N GLU A 91 0.61 -5.28 18.67
CA GLU A 91 0.38 -6.73 18.80
C GLU A 91 1.53 -7.47 19.51
N GLY A 92 2.55 -6.74 19.99
CA GLY A 92 3.78 -7.26 20.61
C GLY A 92 3.83 -7.21 22.14
#